data_AF-B2WMW6-F1
#
_entry.id   AF-B2WMW6-F1
#
_cell.length_a   1.000
_cell.length_b   1.000
_cell.length_c   1.000
_cell.angle_alpha   90.00
_cell.angle_beta   90.00
_cell.angle_gamma   90.00
#
_symmetry.space_group_name_H-M   'P 1'
#
loop_
_entity.id
_entity.type
_entity.pdbx_description
1 polymer ?
#
loop_
_entity_poly.entity_id
_entity_poly.type
_entity_poly.pdbx_seq_one_letter_code
_entity_poly.pdbx_strand_id
1 'polypeptide(L)'
;MASTNYREAFQLFDKRGNGRVDRGALGDLLRACGQNPTLAEIADLERGVGNDFDFETFSKILNRPGGFREPFDIEEYIRGFQVFDKDRSGFVGKGQIKYILTNLGEKMSEEEVDELFKSTIDASNNEVDYRVCQDDRGELNTPKPTLAPSLGLFWLP
;
A
#
# COMPACT_ATOMS: atom_id res chain seq x y z
N MET A 1 -18.11 -1.12 -8.91
CA MET A 1 -17.10 -0.28 -9.59
C MET A 1 -17.26 1.15 -9.09
N ALA A 2 -16.54 1.55 -8.06
CA ALA A 2 -16.44 2.98 -7.73
C ALA A 2 -15.74 3.63 -8.93
N SER A 3 -16.45 4.46 -9.69
CA SER A 3 -15.84 5.31 -10.70
C SER A 3 -15.06 6.39 -9.96
N THR A 4 -13.87 6.03 -9.46
CA THR A 4 -12.97 6.99 -8.81
C THR A 4 -12.71 8.08 -9.84
N ASN A 5 -13.25 9.26 -9.59
CA ASN A 5 -13.00 10.40 -10.45
C ASN A 5 -11.56 10.84 -10.19
N TYR A 6 -10.62 10.36 -11.00
CA TYR A 6 -9.19 10.65 -10.84
C TYR A 6 -8.90 12.16 -10.76
N ARG A 7 -9.78 12.98 -11.34
CA ARG A 7 -9.69 14.44 -11.26
C ARG A 7 -10.06 14.98 -9.88
N GLU A 8 -11.03 14.38 -9.19
CA GLU A 8 -11.34 14.73 -7.80
C GLU A 8 -10.20 14.33 -6.88
N ALA A 9 -9.65 13.11 -7.05
CA ALA A 9 -8.46 12.69 -6.32
C ALA A 9 -7.30 13.69 -6.54
N PHE A 10 -7.00 14.04 -7.79
CA PHE A 10 -5.95 15.04 -8.10
C PHE A 10 -6.20 16.40 -7.41
N GLN A 11 -7.44 16.88 -7.39
CA GLN A 11 -7.80 18.14 -6.71
C GLN A 11 -7.57 18.11 -5.20
N LEU A 12 -7.71 16.95 -4.55
CA LEU A 12 -7.40 16.83 -3.11
C LEU A 12 -5.90 16.99 -2.82
N PHE A 13 -5.03 16.67 -3.79
CA PHE A 13 -3.59 16.80 -3.66
C PHE A 13 -3.06 18.15 -4.16
N ASP A 14 -3.83 18.89 -4.97
CA ASP A 14 -3.52 20.28 -5.36
C ASP A 14 -3.81 21.25 -4.21
N LYS A 15 -2.88 21.29 -3.25
CA LYS A 15 -2.95 22.15 -2.06
C LYS A 15 -2.97 23.65 -2.39
N ARG A 16 -2.54 24.04 -3.61
CA ARG A 16 -2.42 25.45 -4.03
C ARG A 16 -3.59 25.90 -4.91
N GLY A 17 -4.40 24.97 -5.43
CA GLY A 17 -5.50 25.25 -6.33
C GLY A 17 -5.05 25.80 -7.69
N ASN A 18 -3.81 25.53 -8.11
CA ASN A 18 -3.24 26.05 -9.36
C ASN A 18 -3.24 25.03 -10.51
N GLY A 19 -3.88 23.88 -10.31
CA GLY A 19 -3.93 22.77 -11.25
C GLY A 19 -2.65 21.94 -11.29
N ARG A 20 -1.75 22.08 -10.30
CA ARG A 20 -0.47 21.36 -10.23
C ARG A 20 -0.29 20.70 -8.87
N VAL A 21 0.32 19.52 -8.89
CA VAL A 21 0.65 18.74 -7.69
C VAL A 21 2.16 18.58 -7.60
N ASP A 22 2.70 18.68 -6.38
CA ASP A 22 4.12 18.49 -6.11
C ASP A 22 4.56 17.07 -6.47
N ARG A 23 5.76 16.92 -7.03
CA ARG A 23 6.30 15.60 -7.41
C ARG A 23 6.27 14.57 -6.28
N GLY A 24 6.52 14.98 -5.04
CA GLY A 24 6.56 14.07 -3.89
C GLY A 24 5.19 13.50 -3.50
N ALA A 25 4.10 14.10 -4.00
CA ALA A 25 2.74 13.58 -3.80
C ALA A 25 2.33 12.54 -4.86
N LEU A 26 3.18 12.25 -5.85
CA LEU A 26 2.85 11.34 -6.95
C LEU A 26 2.50 9.92 -6.44
N GLY A 27 3.30 9.38 -5.53
CA GLY A 27 3.09 8.04 -4.96
C GLY A 27 1.75 7.93 -4.22
N ASP A 28 1.47 8.88 -3.34
CA ASP A 28 0.24 8.91 -2.56
C ASP A 28 -1.00 9.12 -3.42
N LEU A 29 -0.89 9.96 -4.46
CA LEU A 29 -1.97 10.18 -5.42
C LEU A 29 -2.25 8.92 -6.26
N LEU A 30 -1.22 8.20 -6.68
CA LEU A 30 -1.38 6.91 -7.37
C LEU A 30 -2.09 5.89 -6.47
N ARG A 31 -1.71 5.83 -5.19
CA ARG A 31 -2.36 4.97 -4.18
C ARG A 31 -3.81 5.36 -3.90
N ALA A 32 -4.10 6.66 -3.82
CA ALA A 32 -5.47 7.16 -3.70
C ALA A 32 -6.35 6.79 -4.92
N CYS A 33 -5.73 6.62 -6.08
CA CYS A 33 -6.37 6.13 -7.31
C CYS A 33 -6.40 4.59 -7.42
N GLY A 34 -6.06 3.87 -6.34
CA GLY A 34 -6.13 2.41 -6.27
C GLY A 34 -4.96 1.68 -6.93
N GLN A 35 -3.90 2.40 -7.33
CA GLN A 35 -2.68 1.78 -7.84
C GLN A 35 -1.76 1.41 -6.68
N ASN A 36 -0.89 0.40 -6.86
CA ASN A 36 0.08 0.01 -5.84
C ASN A 36 1.53 0.07 -6.38
N PRO A 37 2.05 1.27 -6.71
CA PRO A 37 3.43 1.41 -7.16
C PRO A 37 4.41 1.18 -5.99
N THR A 38 5.52 0.55 -6.33
CA THR A 38 6.70 0.42 -5.45
C THR A 38 7.40 1.78 -5.27
N LEU A 39 8.14 1.98 -4.19
CA LEU A 39 8.97 3.16 -3.96
C LEU A 39 9.99 3.36 -5.10
N ALA A 40 10.58 2.27 -5.59
CA ALA A 40 11.48 2.31 -6.75
C ALA A 40 10.75 2.82 -8.01
N GLU A 41 9.55 2.31 -8.31
CA GLU A 41 8.75 2.80 -9.43
C GLU A 41 8.32 4.25 -9.25
N ILE A 42 7.95 4.68 -8.04
CA ILE A 42 7.62 6.08 -7.76
C ILE A 42 8.84 6.96 -8.06
N ALA A 43 10.01 6.60 -7.55
CA ALA A 43 11.24 7.35 -7.81
C ALA A 43 11.56 7.44 -9.31
N ASP A 44 11.33 6.36 -10.06
CA ASP A 44 11.52 6.32 -11.51
C ASP A 44 10.53 7.21 -12.26
N LEU A 45 9.25 7.16 -11.88
CA LEU A 45 8.21 8.01 -12.45
C LEU A 45 8.45 9.49 -12.11
N GLU A 46 8.89 9.78 -10.89
CA GLU A 46 9.24 11.13 -10.45
C GLU A 46 10.40 11.72 -11.25
N ARG A 47 11.38 10.91 -11.68
CA ARG A 47 12.47 11.37 -12.56
C ARG A 47 11.95 11.83 -13.93
N GLY A 48 10.81 11.30 -14.37
CA GLY A 48 10.16 11.66 -15.62
C GLY A 48 9.29 12.92 -15.54
N VAL A 49 9.04 13.45 -14.34
CA VAL A 49 8.27 14.68 -14.12
C VAL A 49 9.15 15.81 -13.56
N GLY A 50 8.70 17.05 -13.74
CA GLY A 50 9.36 18.22 -13.16
C GLY A 50 9.18 18.28 -11.64
N ASN A 51 9.43 19.46 -11.06
CA ASN A 51 9.16 19.68 -9.62
C ASN A 51 7.68 19.54 -9.27
N ASP A 52 6.80 19.78 -10.24
CA ASP A 52 5.36 19.58 -10.14
C ASP A 52 4.81 19.06 -11.47
N PHE A 53 3.59 18.53 -11.43
CA PHE A 53 2.92 17.97 -12.61
C PHE A 53 1.44 18.36 -12.63
N ASP A 54 0.88 18.45 -13.83
CA ASP A 54 -0.55 18.71 -14.05
C ASP A 54 -1.34 17.40 -14.21
N PHE A 55 -2.67 17.54 -14.29
CA PHE A 55 -3.55 16.38 -14.43
C PHE A 55 -3.31 15.60 -15.72
N GLU A 56 -2.90 16.25 -16.81
CA GLU A 56 -2.62 15.57 -18.07
C GLU A 56 -1.39 14.66 -17.94
N THR A 57 -0.34 15.17 -17.30
CA THR A 57 0.87 14.40 -16.99
C THR A 57 0.55 13.25 -16.05
N PHE A 58 -0.25 13.48 -15.00
CA PHE A 58 -0.70 12.42 -14.10
C PHE A 58 -1.49 11.34 -14.83
N SER A 59 -2.42 11.73 -15.71
CA SER A 59 -3.23 10.78 -16.48
C SER A 59 -2.38 9.89 -17.41
N LYS A 60 -1.31 10.45 -18.00
CA LYS A 60 -0.35 9.66 -18.80
C LYS A 60 0.40 8.64 -17.95
N ILE A 61 0.80 9.01 -16.73
CA ILE A 61 1.44 8.09 -15.79
C ILE A 61 0.46 7.00 -15.35
N LEU A 62 -0.77 7.38 -15.01
CA LEU A 62 -1.82 6.47 -14.58
C LEU A 62 -2.14 5.41 -15.64
N ASN A 63 -2.12 5.81 -16.92
CA ASN A 63 -2.43 4.95 -18.07
C ASN A 63 -1.17 4.46 -18.82
N ARG A 64 -0.01 4.42 -18.16
CA ARG A 64 1.25 3.99 -18.78
C ARG A 64 1.14 2.57 -19.36
N PRO A 65 1.84 2.26 -20.47
CA PRO A 65 1.93 0.89 -20.97
C PRO A 65 2.48 -0.06 -19.89
N GLY A 66 1.86 -1.23 -19.75
CA GLY A 66 2.16 -2.18 -18.69
C GLY A 66 1.48 -1.90 -17.35
N GLY A 67 0.81 -0.75 -17.21
CA GLY A 67 0.02 -0.40 -16.03
C GLY A 67 0.84 -0.34 -14.73
N PHE A 68 0.14 -0.51 -13.61
CA PHE A 68 0.71 -0.82 -12.31
C PHE A 68 0.38 -2.26 -11.96
N ARG A 69 1.17 -2.85 -11.06
CA ARG A 69 0.92 -4.22 -10.59
C ARG A 69 -0.49 -4.30 -10.00
N GLU A 70 -1.20 -5.38 -10.36
CA GLU A 70 -2.51 -5.68 -9.77
C GLU A 70 -2.40 -5.86 -8.26
N PRO A 71 -3.44 -5.50 -7.49
CA PRO A 71 -3.49 -5.81 -6.06
C PRO A 71 -3.23 -7.30 -5.82
N PHE A 72 -2.50 -7.62 -4.75
CA PHE A 72 -2.33 -9.01 -4.33
C PHE A 72 -3.69 -9.64 -4.03
N ASP A 73 -3.87 -10.89 -4.46
CA ASP A 73 -4.99 -11.70 -4.00
C ASP A 73 -4.81 -12.05 -2.52
N ILE A 74 -5.92 -12.17 -1.80
CA ILE A 74 -5.99 -12.49 -0.39
C ILE A 74 -5.21 -13.79 -0.10
N GLU A 75 -5.26 -14.76 -1.00
CA GLU A 75 -4.50 -16.00 -0.84
C GLU A 75 -2.98 -15.77 -0.86
N GLU A 76 -2.48 -14.90 -1.71
CA GLU A 76 -1.04 -14.61 -1.82
C GLU A 76 -0.55 -13.85 -0.58
N TYR A 77 -1.38 -12.96 -0.05
CA TYR A 77 -1.15 -12.30 1.24
C TYR A 77 -1.04 -13.32 2.39
N ILE A 78 -1.97 -14.26 2.50
CA ILE A 78 -1.95 -15.32 3.53
C ILE A 78 -0.70 -16.19 3.38
N ARG A 79 -0.36 -16.58 2.14
CA ARG A 79 0.84 -17.38 1.87
C ARG A 79 2.11 -16.67 2.36
N GLY A 80 2.19 -15.34 2.19
CA GLY A 80 3.30 -14.52 2.71
C GLY A 80 3.46 -14.65 4.23
N PHE A 81 2.37 -14.54 4.98
CA PHE A 81 2.39 -14.70 6.45
C PHE A 81 2.68 -16.12 6.92
N GLN A 82 2.18 -17.13 6.20
CA GLN A 82 2.41 -18.55 6.51
C GLN A 82 3.89 -18.96 6.44
N VAL A 83 4.73 -18.20 5.73
CA VAL A 83 6.19 -18.41 5.75
C VAL A 83 6.78 -18.16 7.15
N PHE A 84 6.13 -17.29 7.95
CA PHE A 84 6.58 -16.87 9.27
C PHE A 84 5.87 -17.60 10.40
N ASP A 85 4.62 -17.98 10.21
CA ASP A 85 3.84 -18.80 11.14
C ASP A 85 4.10 -20.30 10.92
N LYS A 86 5.23 -20.78 11.44
CA LYS A 86 5.66 -22.19 11.33
C LYS A 86 4.64 -23.17 11.91
N ASP A 87 3.90 -22.74 12.93
CA ASP A 87 2.93 -23.56 13.64
C ASP A 87 1.53 -23.51 13.00
N ARG A 88 1.34 -22.67 11.97
CA ARG A 88 0.05 -22.39 11.32
C ARG A 88 -1.04 -22.02 12.33
N SER A 89 -0.66 -21.28 13.36
CA SER A 89 -1.53 -20.73 14.39
C SER A 89 -2.55 -19.71 13.85
N GLY A 90 -2.26 -19.09 12.70
CA GLY A 90 -2.99 -17.95 12.16
C GLY A 90 -2.50 -16.59 12.69
N PHE A 91 -1.41 -16.58 13.47
CA PHE A 91 -0.87 -15.39 14.12
C PHE A 91 0.63 -15.25 13.85
N VAL A 92 1.12 -14.02 13.72
CA VAL A 92 2.56 -13.72 13.65
C VAL A 92 2.90 -12.61 14.63
N GLY A 93 3.99 -12.76 15.40
CA GLY A 93 4.42 -11.75 16.36
C GLY A 93 4.75 -10.40 15.71
N LYS A 94 4.30 -9.30 16.31
CA LYS A 94 4.57 -7.92 15.86
C LYS A 94 6.06 -7.65 15.65
N GLY A 95 6.91 -8.14 16.54
CA GLY A 95 8.36 -7.97 16.45
C GLY A 95 8.95 -8.64 15.20
N GLN A 96 8.40 -9.78 14.79
CA GLN A 96 8.82 -10.47 13.57
C GLN A 96 8.40 -9.68 12.34
N ILE A 97 7.14 -9.23 12.27
CA ILE A 97 6.65 -8.38 11.17
C ILE A 97 7.40 -7.05 11.10
N LYS A 98 7.73 -6.42 12.23
CA LYS A 98 8.56 -5.20 12.27
C LYS A 98 9.97 -5.45 11.75
N TYR A 99 10.61 -6.53 12.20
CA TYR A 99 11.94 -6.90 11.72
C TYR A 99 11.93 -7.13 10.22
N ILE A 100 10.94 -7.87 9.73
CA ILE A 100 10.69 -8.07 8.32
C ILE A 100 10.64 -6.70 7.64
N LEU A 101 9.62 -5.88 7.94
CA LEU A 101 9.29 -4.62 7.24
C LEU A 101 10.41 -3.58 7.19
N THR A 102 11.37 -3.69 8.11
CA THR A 102 12.50 -2.76 8.19
C THR A 102 13.77 -3.32 7.53
N ASN A 103 13.86 -4.63 7.24
CA ASN A 103 15.10 -5.28 6.80
C ASN A 103 15.09 -5.94 5.42
N LEU A 104 13.94 -6.42 4.92
CA LEU A 104 13.83 -7.03 3.58
C LEU A 104 13.21 -6.06 2.56
N GLY A 105 13.13 -6.44 1.28
CA GLY A 105 12.38 -5.71 0.23
C GLY A 105 12.48 -4.17 0.24
N GLU A 106 11.34 -3.52 0.04
CA GLU A 106 11.18 -2.06 0.18
C GLU A 106 11.03 -1.68 1.66
N LYS A 107 12.17 -1.37 2.27
CA LYS A 107 12.26 -1.04 3.70
C LYS A 107 11.38 0.14 4.08
N MET A 108 10.56 -0.07 5.10
CA MET A 108 9.88 0.98 5.83
C MET A 108 10.74 1.46 6.99
N SER A 109 10.61 2.73 7.34
CA SER A 109 11.16 3.24 8.59
C SER A 109 10.46 2.64 9.81
N GLU A 110 11.13 2.62 10.96
CA GLU A 110 10.51 2.12 12.19
C GLU A 110 9.25 2.93 12.54
N GLU A 111 9.27 4.23 12.28
CA GLU A 111 8.17 5.15 12.51
C GLU A 111 6.96 4.79 11.64
N GLU A 112 7.16 4.50 10.35
CA GLU A 112 6.09 4.09 9.45
C GLU A 112 5.48 2.74 9.85
N VAL A 113 6.30 1.79 10.30
CA VAL A 113 5.83 0.49 10.80
C VAL A 113 5.03 0.64 12.09
N ASP A 114 5.48 1.53 12.99
CA ASP A 114 4.77 1.78 14.24
C ASP A 114 3.42 2.47 13.99
N GLU A 115 3.34 3.41 13.05
CA GLU A 115 2.07 4.01 12.60
C GLU A 115 1.16 2.98 11.91
N LEU A 116 1.73 2.08 11.09
CA LEU A 116 1.02 0.97 10.51
C LEU A 116 0.39 0.11 11.62
N PHE A 117 1.16 -0.28 12.63
CA PHE A 117 0.65 -1.10 13.74
C PHE A 117 -0.40 -0.38 14.59
N LYS A 118 -0.25 0.93 14.85
CA LYS A 118 -1.27 1.70 15.58
C LYS A 118 -2.61 1.74 14.85
N SER A 119 -2.58 1.89 13.53
CA SER A 119 -3.79 1.98 12.71
C SER A 119 -4.46 0.62 12.47
N THR A 120 -3.73 -0.48 12.64
CA THR A 120 -4.16 -1.81 12.17
C THR A 120 -4.24 -2.87 13.26
N ILE A 121 -3.44 -2.82 14.32
CA ILE A 121 -3.40 -3.89 15.32
C ILE A 121 -3.78 -3.30 16.66
N ASP A 122 -4.58 -4.04 17.43
CA ASP A 122 -4.86 -3.66 18.80
C ASP A 122 -3.54 -3.48 19.57
N ALA A 123 -3.40 -2.36 20.28
CA ALA A 123 -2.21 -2.07 21.07
C ALA A 123 -2.00 -3.13 22.18
N SER A 124 -3.07 -3.78 22.62
CA SER A 124 -3.04 -4.82 23.65
C SER A 124 -2.61 -6.20 23.16
N ASN A 125 -2.61 -6.44 21.84
CA ASN A 125 -2.17 -7.71 21.26
C ASN A 125 -0.74 -7.58 20.71
N ASN A 126 0.16 -8.50 21.05
CA ASN A 126 1.53 -8.53 20.49
C ASN A 126 1.63 -9.35 19.21
N GLU A 127 0.51 -9.82 18.70
CA GLU A 127 0.42 -10.66 17.50
C GLU A 127 -0.48 -10.02 16.44
N VAL A 128 -0.16 -10.31 15.19
CA VAL A 128 -0.92 -9.96 14.00
C VAL A 128 -1.74 -11.18 13.63
N ASP A 129 -3.06 -11.08 13.74
CA ASP A 129 -3.97 -12.07 13.17
C ASP A 129 -4.01 -11.89 11.66
N TYR A 130 -3.54 -12.90 10.91
CA TYR A 130 -3.53 -12.84 9.45
C TYR A 130 -4.63 -13.68 8.79
N ARG A 131 -5.53 -14.27 9.59
CA ARG A 131 -6.62 -15.11 9.09
C ARG A 131 -7.65 -14.25 8.36
N VAL A 132 -8.34 -14.88 7.42
CA VAL A 132 -9.43 -14.25 6.67
C VAL A 132 -10.61 -14.01 7.61
N CYS A 133 -11.06 -12.77 7.68
CA CYS A 133 -12.33 -12.46 8.33
C CYS A 133 -13.43 -12.49 7.26
N GLN A 134 -14.55 -13.16 7.56
CA GLN A 134 -15.77 -12.97 6.79
C GLN A 134 -16.45 -11.71 7.31
N ASP A 135 -16.83 -10.81 6.40
CA ASP A 135 -17.72 -9.72 6.78
C ASP A 135 -19.17 -10.22 6.98
N ASP A 136 -20.05 -9.32 7.41
CA ASP A 136 -21.48 -9.63 7.61
C ASP A 136 -22.20 -10.09 6.31
N ARG A 137 -21.53 -9.98 5.15
CA ARG A 137 -22.03 -10.39 3.84
C ARG A 137 -21.47 -11.74 3.39
N GLY A 138 -20.60 -12.35 4.18
CA GLY A 138 -19.93 -13.61 3.85
C GLY A 138 -18.78 -13.47 2.85
N GLU A 139 -18.33 -12.25 2.57
CA GLU A 139 -17.16 -12.00 1.71
C GLU A 139 -15.88 -12.17 2.51
N LEU A 140 -14.92 -12.92 1.94
CA LEU A 140 -13.58 -13.09 2.50
C LEU A 140 -12.83 -11.76 2.39
N ASN A 141 -12.38 -11.23 3.53
CA ASN A 141 -11.60 -10.00 3.60
C ASN A 141 -10.22 -10.27 4.22
N THR A 142 -9.22 -9.49 3.80
CA THR A 142 -7.91 -9.49 4.46
C THR A 142 -8.07 -9.15 5.96
N PRO A 143 -7.08 -9.45 6.81
CA PRO A 143 -7.00 -8.81 8.11
C PRO A 143 -7.06 -7.30 7.91
N LYS A 144 -7.60 -6.58 8.91
CA LYS A 144 -7.91 -5.13 8.88
C LYS A 144 -7.33 -4.42 7.64
N PRO A 145 -8.17 -3.92 6.71
CA PRO A 145 -7.84 -3.54 5.32
C PRO A 145 -6.58 -2.72 5.10
N THR A 146 -6.09 -2.04 6.14
CA THR A 146 -4.91 -1.17 6.15
C THR A 146 -3.56 -1.90 6.14
N LEU A 147 -3.48 -3.20 6.50
CA LEU A 147 -2.22 -3.95 6.43
C LEU A 147 -1.88 -4.47 5.02
N ALA A 148 -2.90 -4.77 4.22
CA ALA A 148 -2.74 -5.52 2.98
C ALA A 148 -1.93 -4.81 1.89
N PRO A 149 -2.13 -3.49 1.62
CA PRO A 149 -1.40 -2.79 0.57
C PRO A 149 0.09 -2.65 0.91
N SER A 150 0.39 -2.28 2.16
CA SER A 150 1.74 -1.95 2.64
C SER A 150 2.63 -3.19 2.75
N LEU A 151 2.06 -4.32 3.17
CA LEU A 151 2.80 -5.58 3.28
C LEU A 151 3.01 -6.26 1.93
N GLY A 152 2.08 -6.11 0.98
CA GLY A 152 2.23 -6.67 -0.36
C GLY A 152 3.44 -6.13 -1.14
N LEU A 153 3.83 -4.87 -0.88
CA LEU A 153 5.04 -4.26 -1.46
C LEU A 153 6.35 -4.86 -0.91
N PHE A 154 6.27 -5.56 0.21
CA PHE A 154 7.44 -5.96 1.00
C PHE A 154 7.97 -7.36 0.68
N TRP A 155 7.11 -8.23 0.17
CA TRP A 155 7.36 -9.67 0.04
C TRP A 155 7.88 -10.12 -1.33
N LEU A 156 8.45 -9.20 -2.12
CA LEU A 156 9.05 -9.51 -3.42
C LEU A 156 10.59 -9.33 -3.38
N PRO A 157 11.34 -10.14 -4.16
CA PRO A 157 12.80 -10.09 -4.26
C PRO A 157 13.35 -8.83 -4.94
#